data_AF-A0A561VRT7-F1
#
_entry.id   AF-A0A561VRT7-F1
#
_cell.length_a   1.000
_cell.length_b   1.000
_cell.length_c   1.000
_cell.angle_alpha   90.00
_cell.angle_beta   90.00
_cell.angle_gamma   90.00
#
_symmetry.space_group_name_H-M   'P 1'
#
loop_
_entity.id
_entity.type
_entity.pdbx_description
1 polymer ?
#
loop_
_entity_poly.entity_id
_entity_poly.type
_entity_poly.pdbx_seq_one_letter_code
_entity_poly.pdbx_strand_id
1 'polypeptide(L)'
;MTDGATDVPGGDAPRPEVNTAGGTPAAARADAGRIPGAAAGPRADTADGAPRAQRDALRGGALLGGALRGDLPPQLRRVWPLRRRTVEDIAARDIAVHEAVDEGRLPPAEPEPLPLAEPEALPDPPERFNMAAFRLAGLGLALVLAFGLTVVRLLVGGPPSLADLRAQSGVDSWPVLTVGVKDDQYGTAYYDPDTKIWSGFDIDIAYMIAEDLGFRRDQVRFYGMESEDRARMQATDEKGGRVPVKMVIASYSITDEREAMAGVTFSQGYLYTEQSVITLKGHRPVSALEDLRGRNVCTLSTATSEAAPASVHAELFRQNRVRECFAMLDRHQVEAVSTDAAILAGWKARFPDRYEHWDLGLDPTEVWGVNVGENPALKKLVDITLYRSYKDPRDDRWERAYRNNLQVEVAANRKAPIAVAEQPRVVRPDVRELPWEDLLE
;
A
#
# COMPACT_ATOMS: atom_id res chain seq x y z
N MET A 1 71.23 -37.65 18.69
CA MET A 1 70.92 -38.92 18.01
C MET A 1 69.58 -38.73 17.31
N THR A 2 69.64 -38.62 15.98
CA THR A 2 68.59 -38.79 14.93
C THR A 2 67.26 -38.04 15.16
N ASP A 3 66.90 -36.94 14.49
CA ASP A 3 66.91 -36.56 13.06
C ASP A 3 66.27 -37.57 12.10
N GLY A 4 65.27 -37.12 11.35
CA GLY A 4 64.53 -37.89 10.35
C GLY A 4 63.46 -37.07 9.61
N ALA A 5 63.86 -35.95 9.01
CA ALA A 5 63.13 -35.33 7.92
C ALA A 5 63.31 -36.15 6.63
N THR A 6 62.24 -36.28 5.83
CA THR A 6 62.33 -36.73 4.43
C THR A 6 61.68 -35.68 3.54
N ASP A 7 62.43 -35.33 2.50
CA ASP A 7 62.27 -34.21 1.59
C ASP A 7 62.14 -34.77 0.15
N VAL A 8 61.42 -34.03 -0.73
CA VAL A 8 61.52 -33.98 -2.22
C VAL A 8 60.90 -35.15 -3.05
N PRO A 9 60.43 -34.97 -4.33
CA PRO A 9 60.46 -33.80 -5.25
C PRO A 9 59.11 -33.35 -5.86
N GLY A 10 59.17 -32.17 -6.50
CA GLY A 10 58.08 -31.55 -7.26
C GLY A 10 57.81 -32.11 -8.65
N GLY A 11 56.74 -31.58 -9.25
CA GLY A 11 56.31 -31.82 -10.63
C GLY A 11 55.57 -30.58 -11.16
N ASP A 12 56.03 -30.12 -12.32
CA ASP A 12 55.59 -28.95 -13.07
C ASP A 12 54.14 -28.99 -13.57
N ALA A 13 53.63 -27.79 -13.87
CA ALA A 13 52.29 -27.44 -14.35
C ALA A 13 51.87 -28.10 -15.69
N PRO A 14 50.58 -27.94 -16.06
CA PRO A 14 50.34 -26.99 -17.16
C PRO A 14 49.14 -26.03 -16.93
N ARG A 15 49.31 -24.82 -17.45
CA ARG A 15 48.28 -23.77 -17.64
C ARG A 15 47.28 -24.21 -18.73
N PRO A 16 46.01 -23.78 -18.68
CA PRO A 16 45.19 -23.64 -19.87
C PRO A 16 45.13 -22.19 -20.37
N GLU A 17 44.93 -22.09 -21.67
CA GLU A 17 45.22 -20.97 -22.55
C GLU A 17 44.20 -19.83 -22.48
N VAL A 18 44.74 -18.64 -22.77
CA VAL A 18 44.02 -17.42 -23.17
C VAL A 18 43.46 -17.64 -24.58
N ASN A 19 42.18 -17.36 -24.78
CA ASN A 19 41.61 -17.27 -26.12
C ASN A 19 41.06 -15.85 -26.35
N THR A 20 41.72 -15.15 -27.27
CA THR A 20 41.40 -13.80 -27.74
C THR A 20 40.68 -13.85 -29.09
N ALA A 21 39.49 -13.27 -29.16
CA ALA A 21 38.85 -12.72 -30.36
C ALA A 21 37.83 -11.67 -29.84
N GLY A 22 37.78 -10.41 -30.25
CA GLY A 22 38.08 -9.80 -31.54
C GLY A 22 36.78 -9.15 -32.03
N GLY A 23 36.62 -7.83 -31.87
CA GLY A 23 35.41 -7.13 -32.31
C GLY A 23 35.36 -5.64 -31.92
N THR A 24 36.01 -4.79 -32.72
CA THR A 24 35.89 -3.32 -32.72
C THR A 24 34.54 -2.91 -33.35
N PRO A 25 34.02 -1.70 -33.06
CA PRO A 25 34.06 -0.72 -34.15
C PRO A 25 34.39 0.73 -33.75
N ALA A 26 35.22 1.31 -34.62
CA ALA A 26 35.24 2.66 -35.17
C ALA A 26 34.80 3.87 -34.32
N ALA A 27 35.76 4.78 -34.17
CA ALA A 27 35.58 6.18 -33.82
C ALA A 27 34.96 7.01 -34.96
N ALA A 28 34.17 8.01 -34.59
CA ALA A 28 33.94 9.21 -35.40
C ALA A 28 34.05 10.45 -34.50
N ARG A 29 34.98 11.35 -34.86
CA ARG A 29 35.16 12.71 -34.33
C ARG A 29 34.43 13.71 -35.23
N ALA A 30 33.78 14.71 -34.65
CA ALA A 30 33.69 16.12 -35.08
C ALA A 30 32.71 16.83 -34.11
N ASP A 31 33.12 17.67 -33.17
CA ASP A 31 33.68 19.03 -33.21
C ASP A 31 32.63 20.17 -33.19
N ALA A 32 32.87 21.08 -32.25
CA ALA A 32 32.46 22.48 -32.04
C ALA A 32 31.04 23.01 -32.34
N GLY A 33 30.47 23.74 -31.35
CA GLY A 33 29.65 24.92 -31.67
C GLY A 33 28.71 25.51 -30.60
N ARG A 34 29.25 26.41 -29.76
CA ARG A 34 28.69 27.74 -29.36
C ARG A 34 27.74 27.88 -28.14
N ILE A 35 28.24 28.70 -27.20
CA ILE A 35 27.74 29.41 -25.99
C ILE A 35 27.12 30.79 -26.41
N PRO A 36 26.48 31.70 -25.59
CA PRO A 36 25.58 31.68 -24.41
C PRO A 36 24.38 32.68 -24.47
N GLY A 37 23.61 32.80 -23.36
CA GLY A 37 23.01 34.05 -22.83
C GLY A 37 21.83 33.74 -21.89
N ALA A 38 21.84 33.90 -20.54
CA ALA A 38 21.98 35.09 -19.66
C ALA A 38 20.98 36.22 -20.01
N ALA A 39 20.15 36.84 -19.15
CA ALA A 39 19.93 36.82 -17.70
C ALA A 39 18.67 37.64 -17.31
N ALA A 40 18.21 37.45 -16.08
CA ALA A 40 17.60 38.42 -15.12
C ALA A 40 16.23 39.12 -15.38
N GLY A 41 15.43 39.22 -14.30
CA GLY A 41 14.08 39.83 -14.16
C GLY A 41 14.03 41.38 -14.26
N PRO A 42 13.07 42.14 -13.63
CA PRO A 42 12.51 41.97 -12.28
C PRO A 42 11.01 42.38 -12.08
N ARG A 43 10.63 42.51 -10.80
CA ARG A 43 9.38 42.92 -10.11
C ARG A 43 8.71 44.25 -10.53
N ALA A 44 7.39 44.37 -10.26
CA ALA A 44 6.75 45.27 -9.24
C ALA A 44 5.44 45.98 -9.69
N ASP A 45 4.39 45.79 -8.86
CA ASP A 45 3.38 46.71 -8.31
C ASP A 45 2.63 47.80 -9.11
N THR A 46 1.31 47.87 -8.90
CA THR A 46 0.42 49.04 -8.56
C THR A 46 -1.05 48.62 -8.78
N ALA A 47 -1.96 48.61 -7.80
CA ALA A 47 -2.61 49.66 -6.98
C ALA A 47 -3.82 50.39 -7.66
N ASP A 48 -4.99 50.18 -7.04
CA ASP A 48 -6.19 51.04 -6.86
C ASP A 48 -7.21 51.41 -7.96
N GLY A 49 -8.51 51.28 -7.60
CA GLY A 49 -9.65 52.04 -8.16
C GLY A 49 -11.01 51.31 -8.28
N ALA A 50 -11.88 51.39 -7.26
CA ALA A 50 -13.23 50.79 -7.12
C ALA A 50 -14.38 51.55 -7.91
N PRO A 51 -15.73 51.41 -7.69
CA PRO A 51 -16.58 50.40 -6.99
C PRO A 51 -17.96 50.06 -7.68
N ARG A 52 -18.72 49.05 -7.17
CA ARG A 52 -20.14 49.08 -6.70
C ARG A 52 -20.97 47.79 -6.93
N ALA A 53 -21.55 47.32 -5.81
CA ALA A 53 -22.85 46.66 -5.56
C ALA A 53 -23.30 45.49 -6.48
N GLN A 54 -23.81 44.36 -5.99
CA GLN A 54 -24.75 44.18 -4.90
C GLN A 54 -24.75 42.71 -4.41
N ARG A 55 -25.21 42.56 -3.17
CA ARG A 55 -25.14 41.42 -2.26
C ARG A 55 -26.22 40.35 -2.47
N ASP A 56 -25.94 39.21 -1.82
CA ASP A 56 -26.82 38.12 -1.33
C ASP A 56 -27.14 37.01 -2.34
N ALA A 57 -26.55 35.81 -2.28
CA ALA A 57 -26.49 34.78 -1.22
C ALA A 57 -27.88 34.26 -0.79
N LEU A 58 -28.25 33.06 -1.24
CA LEU A 58 -28.47 31.87 -0.39
C LEU A 58 -29.28 30.75 -1.08
N ARG A 59 -28.80 29.51 -0.86
CA ARG A 59 -29.49 28.20 -0.91
C ARG A 59 -29.84 27.66 -2.31
N GLY A 60 -29.48 26.44 -2.70
CA GLY A 60 -28.83 25.32 -2.03
C GLY A 60 -28.99 24.07 -2.91
N GLY A 61 -28.10 23.09 -2.74
CA GLY A 61 -28.34 21.71 -3.18
C GLY A 61 -27.90 21.36 -4.60
N ALA A 62 -26.58 21.18 -4.79
CA ALA A 62 -26.05 20.39 -5.90
C ALA A 62 -25.21 19.25 -5.34
N LEU A 63 -25.76 18.04 -5.32
CA LEU A 63 -24.95 16.82 -5.33
C LEU A 63 -25.68 15.74 -6.15
N LEU A 64 -24.93 15.26 -7.15
CA LEU A 64 -24.93 13.91 -7.72
C LEU A 64 -26.04 13.53 -8.70
N GLY A 65 -25.80 13.88 -9.97
CA GLY A 65 -26.42 13.25 -11.13
C GLY A 65 -25.41 13.13 -12.27
N GLY A 66 -24.47 12.19 -12.15
CA GLY A 66 -23.41 11.99 -13.11
C GLY A 66 -23.08 10.52 -13.30
N ALA A 67 -23.93 9.78 -14.01
CA ALA A 67 -23.58 8.63 -14.84
C ALA A 67 -24.85 8.04 -15.45
N LEU A 68 -25.18 8.43 -16.69
CA LEU A 68 -25.86 7.63 -17.72
C LEU A 68 -25.85 8.49 -19.00
N ARG A 69 -24.68 8.57 -19.64
CA ARG A 69 -24.59 9.00 -21.05
C ARG A 69 -25.01 7.80 -21.90
N GLY A 70 -26.31 7.70 -22.15
CA GLY A 70 -26.88 6.92 -23.23
C GLY A 70 -27.68 7.87 -24.10
N ASP A 71 -27.20 8.12 -25.31
CA ASP A 71 -27.88 8.95 -26.30
C ASP A 71 -29.23 8.34 -26.68
N LEU A 72 -30.31 9.04 -26.34
CA LEU A 72 -31.66 8.72 -26.82
C LEU A 72 -31.74 9.01 -28.33
N PRO A 73 -32.34 8.13 -29.15
CA PRO A 73 -32.45 8.33 -30.59
C PRO A 73 -33.33 9.55 -30.94
N PRO A 74 -33.02 10.27 -32.04
CA PRO A 74 -33.60 11.58 -32.38
C PRO A 74 -35.12 11.58 -32.64
N GLN A 75 -35.76 10.42 -32.71
CA GLN A 75 -37.20 10.27 -32.93
C GLN A 75 -38.05 10.71 -31.72
N LEU A 76 -37.47 10.77 -30.51
CA LEU A 76 -38.20 11.09 -29.27
C LEU A 76 -38.08 12.56 -28.84
N ARG A 77 -37.38 13.41 -29.61
CA ARG A 77 -37.32 14.86 -29.42
C ARG A 77 -38.39 15.57 -30.25
N ARG A 78 -39.66 15.32 -29.98
CA ARG A 78 -40.76 16.23 -30.39
C ARG A 78 -41.57 16.62 -29.17
N VAL A 79 -41.14 17.70 -28.53
CA VAL A 79 -42.00 18.44 -27.60
C VAL A 79 -42.96 19.26 -28.47
N TRP A 80 -44.20 18.82 -28.60
CA TRP A 80 -45.26 19.70 -29.09
C TRP A 80 -45.56 20.71 -27.98
N PRO A 81 -45.44 22.03 -28.20
CA PRO A 81 -46.00 22.97 -27.25
C PRO A 81 -47.52 22.86 -27.37
N LEU A 82 -48.17 22.28 -26.36
CA LEU A 82 -49.62 22.41 -26.19
C LEU A 82 -49.90 23.88 -25.89
N ARG A 83 -50.20 24.67 -26.93
CA ARG A 83 -50.75 26.01 -26.77
C ARG A 83 -52.12 25.85 -26.09
N ARG A 84 -52.20 26.11 -24.79
CA ARG A 84 -53.49 26.18 -24.08
C ARG A 84 -54.30 27.29 -24.73
N ARG A 85 -55.39 26.94 -25.42
CA ARG A 85 -56.36 27.91 -25.93
C ARG A 85 -57.15 28.45 -24.75
N THR A 86 -57.29 29.76 -24.64
CA THR A 86 -58.12 30.37 -23.60
C THR A 86 -59.59 30.23 -23.98
N VAL A 87 -60.49 30.44 -23.02
CA VAL A 87 -61.94 30.43 -23.28
C VAL A 87 -62.32 31.51 -24.29
N GLU A 88 -61.58 32.64 -24.32
CA GLU A 88 -61.80 33.69 -25.32
C GLU A 88 -61.44 33.24 -26.75
N ASP A 89 -60.42 32.40 -26.94
CA ASP A 89 -60.03 31.85 -28.26
C ASP A 89 -61.10 30.93 -28.86
N ILE A 90 -61.92 30.29 -28.01
CA ILE A 90 -63.01 29.41 -28.46
C ILE A 90 -64.25 30.27 -28.78
N ALA A 91 -64.58 31.23 -27.92
CA ALA A 91 -65.73 32.11 -28.12
C ALA A 91 -65.60 33.02 -29.36
N ALA A 92 -64.39 33.52 -29.65
CA ALA A 92 -64.14 34.36 -30.83
C ALA A 92 -64.36 33.60 -32.15
N ARG A 93 -64.21 32.27 -32.13
CA ARG A 93 -64.36 31.44 -33.31
C ARG A 93 -65.81 31.08 -33.60
N ASP A 94 -66.62 30.86 -32.57
CA ASP A 94 -68.06 30.63 -32.73
C ASP A 94 -68.78 31.89 -33.21
N ILE A 95 -68.36 33.08 -32.74
CA ILE A 95 -68.88 34.36 -33.25
C ILE A 95 -68.55 34.52 -34.74
N ALA A 96 -67.30 34.27 -35.15
CA ALA A 96 -66.90 34.37 -36.55
C ALA A 96 -67.58 33.34 -37.47
N VAL A 97 -67.96 32.17 -36.94
CA VAL A 97 -68.71 31.15 -37.69
C VAL A 97 -70.18 31.54 -37.84
N HIS A 98 -70.80 32.10 -36.80
CA HIS A 98 -72.18 32.61 -36.88
C HIS A 98 -72.29 33.84 -37.79
N GLU A 99 -71.33 34.77 -37.73
CA GLU A 99 -71.29 35.94 -38.59
C GLU A 99 -71.09 35.57 -40.07
N ALA A 100 -70.30 34.52 -40.35
CA ALA A 100 -70.12 33.99 -41.71
C ALA A 100 -71.35 33.23 -42.27
N VAL A 101 -72.22 32.69 -41.40
CA VAL A 101 -73.52 32.10 -41.78
C VAL A 101 -74.56 33.19 -42.02
N ASP A 102 -74.60 34.25 -41.20
CA ASP A 102 -75.51 35.40 -41.37
C ASP A 102 -75.16 36.27 -42.61
N GLU A 103 -73.88 36.38 -42.98
CA GLU A 103 -73.44 37.02 -44.24
C GLU A 103 -73.65 36.13 -45.49
N GLY A 104 -74.23 34.93 -45.33
CA GLY A 104 -74.51 34.01 -46.44
C GLY A 104 -73.28 33.41 -47.12
N ARG A 105 -72.10 33.46 -46.48
CA ARG A 105 -70.84 32.88 -47.00
C ARG A 105 -70.69 31.38 -46.68
N LEU A 106 -71.56 30.83 -45.83
CA LEU A 106 -71.63 29.39 -45.52
C LEU A 106 -73.09 28.92 -45.58
N PRO A 107 -73.38 27.73 -46.13
CA PRO A 107 -74.74 27.20 -46.18
C PRO A 107 -75.26 26.87 -44.77
N PRO A 108 -76.57 27.01 -44.50
CA PRO A 108 -77.17 26.64 -43.22
C PRO A 108 -76.97 25.15 -42.96
N ALA A 109 -76.66 24.81 -41.71
CA ALA A 109 -76.50 23.44 -41.29
C ALA A 109 -77.85 22.70 -41.29
N GLU A 110 -77.85 21.54 -41.94
CA GLU A 110 -78.73 20.37 -41.82
C GLU A 110 -79.65 20.06 -43.02
N PRO A 111 -79.55 18.82 -43.53
CA PRO A 111 -80.69 18.08 -44.06
C PRO A 111 -81.13 16.95 -43.11
N GLU A 112 -82.42 16.65 -43.19
CA GLU A 112 -83.27 15.73 -42.42
C GLU A 112 -82.69 14.34 -42.04
N PRO A 113 -83.18 13.74 -40.94
CA PRO A 113 -82.69 12.47 -40.41
C PRO A 113 -83.06 11.27 -41.31
N LEU A 114 -82.03 10.50 -41.68
CA LEU A 114 -82.16 9.16 -42.28
C LEU A 114 -82.87 8.19 -41.31
N PRO A 115 -83.60 7.18 -41.81
CA PRO A 115 -84.34 6.24 -40.97
C PRO A 115 -83.39 5.50 -40.03
N LEU A 116 -83.76 5.44 -38.75
CA LEU A 116 -83.05 4.72 -37.69
C LEU A 116 -82.92 3.24 -38.08
N ALA A 117 -81.72 2.85 -38.52
CA ALA A 117 -81.31 1.46 -38.43
C ALA A 117 -81.33 1.07 -36.94
N GLU A 118 -81.86 -0.11 -36.62
CA GLU A 118 -81.78 -0.68 -35.28
C GLU A 118 -80.33 -0.56 -34.78
N PRO A 119 -80.11 -0.16 -33.52
CA PRO A 119 -78.76 -0.09 -32.99
C PRO A 119 -78.21 -1.53 -33.02
N GLU A 120 -77.32 -1.82 -33.97
CA GLU A 120 -76.38 -2.91 -33.80
C GLU A 120 -75.72 -2.65 -32.45
N ALA A 121 -75.98 -3.55 -31.50
CA ALA A 121 -75.35 -3.51 -30.20
C ALA A 121 -73.84 -3.45 -30.45
N LEU A 122 -73.25 -2.30 -30.15
CA LEU A 122 -71.81 -2.17 -30.12
C LEU A 122 -71.29 -3.33 -29.28
N PRO A 123 -70.34 -4.14 -29.78
CA PRO A 123 -69.78 -5.21 -28.98
C PRO A 123 -69.28 -4.59 -27.68
N ASP A 124 -69.61 -5.21 -26.55
CA ASP A 124 -69.16 -4.75 -25.24
C ASP A 124 -67.66 -4.43 -25.33
N PRO A 125 -67.21 -3.27 -24.80
CA PRO A 125 -65.80 -2.94 -24.84
C PRO A 125 -65.05 -4.13 -24.26
N PRO A 126 -64.01 -4.64 -24.95
CA PRO A 126 -63.31 -5.84 -24.50
C PRO A 126 -62.90 -5.62 -23.05
N GLU A 127 -63.18 -6.59 -22.18
CA GLU A 127 -62.84 -6.51 -20.76
C GLU A 127 -61.43 -5.96 -20.63
N ARG A 128 -61.32 -4.72 -20.13
CA ARG A 128 -60.02 -4.08 -19.96
C ARG A 128 -59.32 -4.87 -18.87
N PHE A 129 -58.48 -5.82 -19.27
CA PHE A 129 -57.62 -6.56 -18.35
C PHE A 129 -57.01 -5.56 -17.36
N ASN A 130 -57.30 -5.75 -16.07
CA ASN A 130 -56.91 -4.81 -15.04
C ASN A 130 -55.39 -4.85 -14.84
N MET A 131 -54.67 -4.13 -15.71
CA MET A 131 -53.21 -4.01 -15.69
C MET A 131 -52.70 -3.42 -14.38
N ALA A 132 -53.55 -2.75 -13.58
CA ALA A 132 -53.17 -2.25 -12.27
C ALA A 132 -52.85 -3.39 -11.30
N ALA A 133 -53.61 -4.49 -11.34
CA ALA A 133 -53.34 -5.67 -10.51
C ALA A 133 -51.99 -6.32 -10.88
N PHE A 134 -51.71 -6.46 -12.18
CA PHE A 134 -50.42 -6.99 -12.66
C PHE A 134 -49.25 -6.05 -12.35
N ARG A 135 -49.44 -4.73 -12.41
CA ARG A 135 -48.42 -3.74 -12.02
C ARG A 135 -48.12 -3.78 -10.52
N LEU A 136 -49.14 -3.91 -9.68
CA LEU A 136 -48.96 -4.05 -8.23
C LEU A 136 -48.28 -5.38 -7.87
N ALA A 137 -48.67 -6.48 -8.51
CA ALA A 137 -48.02 -7.77 -8.35
C ALA A 137 -46.55 -7.74 -8.82
N GLY A 138 -46.28 -7.08 -9.96
CA GLY A 138 -44.92 -6.87 -10.47
C GLY A 138 -44.07 -6.01 -9.54
N LEU A 139 -44.63 -4.94 -8.95
CA LEU A 139 -43.95 -4.11 -7.96
C LEU A 139 -43.64 -4.91 -6.68
N GLY A 140 -44.60 -5.70 -6.20
CA GLY A 140 -44.41 -6.57 -5.03
C GLY A 140 -43.31 -7.60 -5.26
N LEU A 141 -43.30 -8.27 -6.42
CA LEU A 141 -42.24 -9.21 -6.79
C LEU A 141 -40.88 -8.51 -6.91
N ALA A 142 -40.83 -7.32 -7.52
CA ALA A 142 -39.59 -6.54 -7.64
C ALA A 142 -39.03 -6.14 -6.26
N LEU A 143 -39.89 -5.75 -5.32
CA LEU A 143 -39.48 -5.43 -3.94
C LEU A 143 -38.98 -6.67 -3.19
N VAL A 144 -39.63 -7.82 -3.33
CA VAL A 144 -39.19 -9.09 -2.74
C VAL A 144 -37.86 -9.54 -3.33
N LEU A 145 -37.68 -9.44 -4.65
CA LEU A 145 -36.42 -9.75 -5.31
C LEU A 145 -35.31 -8.79 -4.89
N ALA A 146 -35.58 -7.48 -4.83
CA ALA A 146 -34.62 -6.49 -4.37
C ALA A 146 -34.22 -6.74 -2.92
N PHE A 147 -35.18 -6.97 -2.02
CA PHE A 147 -34.93 -7.32 -0.63
C PHE A 147 -34.13 -8.63 -0.51
N GLY A 148 -34.50 -9.66 -1.26
CA GLY A 148 -33.75 -10.91 -1.33
C GLY A 148 -32.32 -10.73 -1.81
N LEU A 149 -32.08 -9.93 -2.86
CA LEU A 149 -30.74 -9.62 -3.36
C LEU A 149 -29.92 -8.83 -2.33
N THR A 150 -30.54 -7.88 -1.64
CA THR A 150 -29.91 -7.10 -0.57
C THR A 150 -29.54 -7.97 0.62
N VAL A 151 -30.43 -8.86 1.05
CA VAL A 151 -30.17 -9.83 2.13
C VAL A 151 -29.07 -10.81 1.74
N VAL A 152 -29.07 -11.33 0.51
CA VAL A 152 -27.99 -12.21 0.01
C VAL A 152 -26.66 -11.45 -0.06
N ARG A 153 -26.64 -10.20 -0.53
CA ARG A 153 -25.43 -9.35 -0.52
C ARG A 153 -24.91 -9.12 0.89
N LEU A 154 -25.79 -8.84 1.85
CA LEU A 154 -25.43 -8.63 3.25
C LEU A 154 -24.91 -9.91 3.92
N LEU A 155 -25.49 -11.08 3.59
CA LEU A 155 -25.15 -12.35 4.24
C LEU A 155 -24.00 -13.10 3.55
N VAL A 156 -23.83 -12.96 2.24
CA VAL A 156 -22.90 -13.78 1.42
C VAL A 156 -21.82 -12.94 0.71
N GLY A 157 -22.00 -11.63 0.56
CA GLY A 157 -21.16 -10.78 -0.30
C GLY A 157 -20.36 -9.66 0.40
N GLY A 158 -20.23 -9.70 1.73
CA GLY A 158 -19.48 -8.70 2.50
C GLY A 158 -18.01 -9.10 2.75
N PRO A 159 -17.17 -8.16 3.23
CA PRO A 159 -15.83 -8.50 3.74
C PRO A 159 -15.92 -9.56 4.85
N PRO A 160 -14.84 -10.33 5.08
CA PRO A 160 -14.82 -11.32 6.15
C PRO A 160 -14.96 -10.63 7.51
N SER A 161 -15.65 -11.27 8.45
CA SER A 161 -15.64 -10.83 9.86
C SER A 161 -14.31 -11.18 10.53
N LEU A 162 -14.05 -10.62 11.71
CA LEU A 162 -12.87 -10.99 12.50
C LEU A 162 -12.85 -12.50 12.81
N ALA A 163 -14.00 -13.08 13.17
CA ALA A 163 -14.13 -14.51 13.41
C ALA A 163 -13.82 -15.34 12.14
N ASP A 164 -14.27 -14.89 10.96
CA ASP A 164 -13.96 -15.55 9.69
C ASP A 164 -12.44 -15.52 9.42
N LEU A 165 -11.77 -14.39 9.66
CA LEU A 165 -10.32 -14.26 9.49
C LEU A 165 -9.54 -15.15 10.46
N ARG A 166 -9.96 -15.23 11.73
CA ARG A 166 -9.33 -16.11 12.70
C ARG A 166 -9.47 -17.59 12.32
N ALA A 167 -10.67 -17.98 11.89
CA ALA A 167 -10.92 -19.34 11.41
C ALA A 167 -10.09 -19.67 10.15
N GLN A 168 -10.07 -18.77 9.15
CA GLN A 168 -9.32 -18.96 7.90
C GLN A 168 -7.80 -18.98 8.09
N SER A 169 -7.28 -18.14 9.00
CA SER A 169 -5.85 -18.13 9.31
C SER A 169 -5.41 -19.34 10.11
N GLY A 170 -6.34 -20.00 10.80
CA GLY A 170 -6.08 -21.11 11.71
C GLY A 170 -5.41 -20.68 13.03
N VAL A 171 -5.34 -19.37 13.31
CA VAL A 171 -4.60 -18.81 14.45
C VAL A 171 -5.06 -19.39 15.80
N ASP A 172 -6.36 -19.63 15.96
CA ASP A 172 -6.96 -20.18 17.18
C ASP A 172 -6.56 -21.63 17.47
N SER A 173 -6.07 -22.35 16.46
CA SER A 173 -5.62 -23.74 16.62
C SER A 173 -4.17 -23.85 17.07
N TRP A 174 -3.41 -22.75 17.06
CA TRP A 174 -1.99 -22.79 17.38
C TRP A 174 -1.78 -22.74 18.89
N PRO A 175 -1.12 -23.74 19.50
CA PRO A 175 -0.79 -23.67 20.92
C PRO A 175 0.30 -22.63 21.20
N VAL A 176 1.12 -22.34 20.20
CA VAL A 176 2.28 -21.45 20.25
C VAL A 176 2.36 -20.69 18.93
N LEU A 177 2.57 -19.38 19.01
CA LEU A 177 2.91 -18.53 17.88
C LEU A 177 4.43 -18.56 17.66
N THR A 178 4.88 -19.15 16.54
CA THR A 178 6.31 -19.16 16.17
C THR A 178 6.62 -17.99 15.25
N VAL A 179 7.62 -17.18 15.62
CA VAL A 179 7.99 -15.94 14.92
C VAL A 179 9.46 -16.00 14.52
N GLY A 180 9.74 -15.78 13.24
CA GLY A 180 11.10 -15.63 12.72
C GLY A 180 11.59 -14.20 12.90
N VAL A 181 12.73 -14.03 13.54
CA VAL A 181 13.33 -12.72 13.86
C VAL A 181 14.84 -12.74 13.56
N LYS A 182 15.46 -11.57 13.40
CA LYS A 182 16.93 -11.48 13.43
C LYS A 182 17.41 -11.71 14.87
N ASP A 183 18.62 -12.20 15.05
CA ASP A 183 19.18 -12.54 16.37
C ASP A 183 20.48 -11.79 16.69
N ASP A 184 20.88 -10.89 15.80
CA ASP A 184 22.21 -10.30 15.73
C ASP A 184 22.22 -8.78 15.55
N GLN A 185 21.07 -8.14 15.73
CA GLN A 185 20.90 -6.72 15.50
C GLN A 185 20.48 -6.04 16.81
N TYR A 186 21.42 -5.37 17.47
CA TYR A 186 21.12 -4.58 18.66
C TYR A 186 20.06 -3.52 18.35
N GLY A 187 19.14 -3.27 19.29
CA GLY A 187 18.05 -2.32 19.11
C GLY A 187 16.87 -2.87 18.30
N THR A 188 17.11 -3.62 17.22
CA THR A 188 16.01 -4.12 16.36
C THR A 188 15.55 -5.52 16.76
N ALA A 189 16.45 -6.51 16.77
CA ALA A 189 16.20 -7.87 17.23
C ALA A 189 17.51 -8.57 17.60
N TYR A 190 17.67 -8.84 18.89
CA TYR A 190 18.87 -9.45 19.44
C TYR A 190 18.51 -10.57 20.41
N TYR A 191 19.20 -11.70 20.24
CA TYR A 191 19.18 -12.80 21.20
C TYR A 191 20.46 -12.78 22.02
N ASP A 192 20.32 -12.62 23.33
CA ASP A 192 21.43 -12.71 24.26
C ASP A 192 21.71 -14.19 24.58
N PRO A 193 22.87 -14.75 24.16
CA PRO A 193 23.18 -16.15 24.39
C PRO A 193 23.45 -16.47 25.87
N ASP A 194 23.76 -15.50 26.71
CA ASP A 194 24.07 -15.70 28.12
C ASP A 194 22.78 -15.72 28.95
N THR A 195 21.89 -14.75 28.73
CA THR A 195 20.63 -14.64 29.45
C THR A 195 19.48 -15.42 28.82
N LYS A 196 19.62 -15.82 27.55
CA LYS A 196 18.58 -16.48 26.73
C LYS A 196 17.34 -15.60 26.50
N ILE A 197 17.54 -14.28 26.51
CA ILE A 197 16.47 -13.29 26.38
C ILE A 197 16.50 -12.65 24.99
N TRP A 198 15.32 -12.53 24.40
CA TRP A 198 15.07 -11.75 23.19
C TRP A 198 14.75 -10.30 23.54
N SER A 199 15.33 -9.37 22.80
CA SER A 199 15.10 -7.93 22.97
C SER A 199 15.16 -7.19 21.65
N GLY A 200 14.54 -6.01 21.58
CA GLY A 200 14.56 -5.15 20.40
C GLY A 200 13.17 -4.76 19.93
N PHE A 201 13.14 -3.82 19.00
CA PHE A 201 11.93 -3.27 18.42
C PHE A 201 11.05 -4.32 17.74
N ASP A 202 11.61 -5.19 16.88
CA ASP A 202 10.86 -6.25 16.19
C ASP A 202 10.25 -7.25 17.20
N ILE A 203 10.91 -7.47 18.34
CA ILE A 203 10.42 -8.33 19.42
C ILE A 203 9.19 -7.71 20.09
N ASP A 204 9.22 -6.40 20.35
CA ASP A 204 8.08 -5.69 20.92
C ASP A 204 6.91 -5.60 19.93
N ILE A 205 7.18 -5.39 18.63
CA ILE A 205 6.15 -5.45 17.57
C ILE A 205 5.54 -6.84 17.47
N ALA A 206 6.35 -7.90 17.57
CA ALA A 206 5.86 -9.26 17.57
C ALA A 206 4.95 -9.53 18.78
N TYR A 207 5.30 -9.04 19.97
CA TYR A 207 4.45 -9.17 21.15
C TYR A 207 3.16 -8.37 21.04
N MET A 208 3.19 -7.17 20.47
CA MET A 208 2.00 -6.37 20.19
C MET A 208 1.03 -7.12 19.28
N ILE A 209 1.52 -7.69 18.18
CA ILE A 209 0.73 -8.53 17.27
C ILE A 209 0.22 -9.78 17.98
N ALA A 210 1.07 -10.46 18.74
CA ALA A 210 0.70 -11.68 19.45
C ALA A 210 -0.45 -11.45 20.45
N GLU A 211 -0.43 -10.32 21.16
CA GLU A 211 -1.46 -9.94 22.12
C GLU A 211 -2.83 -9.79 21.44
N ASP A 212 -2.91 -9.05 20.32
CA ASP A 212 -4.16 -8.89 19.55
C ASP A 212 -4.62 -10.21 18.91
N LEU A 213 -3.68 -11.11 18.61
CA LEU A 213 -3.99 -12.48 18.17
C LEU A 213 -4.42 -13.40 19.32
N GLY A 214 -4.35 -12.97 20.58
CA GLY A 214 -4.79 -13.72 21.76
C GLY A 214 -3.72 -14.62 22.40
N PHE A 215 -2.45 -14.42 22.08
CA PHE A 215 -1.33 -15.15 22.68
C PHE A 215 -0.74 -14.37 23.85
N ARG A 216 -0.48 -15.07 24.96
CA ARG A 216 0.37 -14.55 26.03
C ARG A 216 1.84 -14.64 25.65
N ARG A 217 2.70 -13.88 26.35
CA ARG A 217 4.15 -13.85 26.08
C ARG A 217 4.82 -15.24 26.17
N ASP A 218 4.38 -16.10 27.08
CA ASP A 218 4.86 -17.48 27.24
C ASP A 218 4.41 -18.43 26.11
N GLN A 219 3.47 -17.99 25.27
CA GLN A 219 2.98 -18.70 24.09
C GLN A 219 3.59 -18.19 22.78
N VAL A 220 4.53 -17.25 22.84
CA VAL A 220 5.29 -16.77 21.69
C VAL A 220 6.68 -17.37 21.72
N ARG A 221 7.12 -17.96 20.61
CA ARG A 221 8.47 -18.49 20.44
C ARG A 221 9.17 -17.81 19.29
N PHE A 222 10.30 -17.18 19.60
CA PHE A 222 11.18 -16.58 18.62
C PHE A 222 12.23 -17.58 18.14
N TYR A 223 12.52 -17.54 16.84
CA TYR A 223 13.57 -18.32 16.22
C TYR A 223 14.45 -17.39 15.37
N GLY A 224 15.76 -17.49 15.56
CA GLY A 224 16.73 -16.69 14.81
C GLY A 224 16.77 -17.11 13.35
N MET A 225 16.81 -16.14 12.44
CA MET A 225 16.86 -16.41 11.01
C MET A 225 17.83 -15.52 10.23
N GLU A 226 18.31 -16.10 9.14
CA GLU A 226 19.17 -15.45 8.17
C GLU A 226 18.37 -14.69 7.14
N SER A 227 18.99 -13.68 6.53
CA SER A 227 18.29 -12.77 5.62
C SER A 227 17.69 -13.49 4.41
N GLU A 228 18.37 -14.52 3.90
CA GLU A 228 17.92 -15.34 2.77
C GLU A 228 16.73 -16.25 3.09
N ASP A 229 16.47 -16.50 4.37
CA ASP A 229 15.44 -17.43 4.81
C ASP A 229 14.09 -16.75 5.09
N ARG A 230 14.05 -15.41 5.11
CA ARG A 230 12.85 -14.62 5.40
C ARG A 230 11.71 -14.91 4.44
N ALA A 231 12.01 -15.09 3.15
CA ALA A 231 11.01 -15.41 2.13
C ALA A 231 10.47 -16.83 2.28
N ARG A 232 11.32 -17.78 2.71
CA ARG A 232 10.96 -19.19 2.91
C ARG A 232 10.25 -19.45 4.23
N MET A 233 10.20 -18.46 5.13
CA MET A 233 9.68 -18.57 6.50
C MET A 233 10.29 -19.76 7.27
N GLN A 234 11.60 -19.96 7.09
CA GLN A 234 12.35 -21.01 7.77
C GLN A 234 13.37 -20.38 8.71
N ALA A 235 13.21 -20.59 10.01
CA ALA A 235 14.20 -20.16 10.99
C ALA A 235 15.10 -21.33 11.39
N THR A 236 16.07 -21.04 12.24
CA THR A 236 16.94 -22.03 12.86
C THR A 236 16.72 -22.00 14.37
N ASP A 237 16.53 -23.17 14.97
CA ASP A 237 16.44 -23.29 16.44
C ASP A 237 17.83 -23.27 17.10
N GLU A 238 17.84 -23.21 18.43
CA GLU A 238 19.08 -23.17 19.22
C GLU A 238 19.97 -24.42 19.04
N LYS A 239 19.42 -25.51 18.48
CA LYS A 239 20.13 -26.76 18.19
C LYS A 239 20.61 -26.85 16.74
N GLY A 240 20.38 -25.81 15.93
CA GLY A 240 20.71 -25.80 14.50
C GLY A 240 19.67 -26.49 13.61
N GLY A 241 18.51 -26.87 14.15
CA GLY A 241 17.40 -27.46 13.41
C GLY A 241 16.62 -26.41 12.63
N ARG A 242 16.19 -26.74 11.41
CA ARG A 242 15.32 -25.87 10.60
C ARG A 242 13.88 -25.96 11.08
N VAL A 243 13.27 -24.81 11.36
CA VAL A 243 11.92 -24.72 11.93
C VAL A 243 11.06 -23.74 11.12
N PRO A 244 9.88 -24.15 10.63
CA PRO A 244 8.95 -23.23 9.99
C PRO A 244 8.33 -22.27 11.02
N VAL A 245 8.17 -21.01 10.62
CA VAL A 245 7.53 -19.98 11.45
C VAL A 245 6.18 -19.55 10.88
N LYS A 246 5.31 -19.01 11.73
CA LYS A 246 3.98 -18.51 11.33
C LYS A 246 4.02 -17.10 10.74
N MET A 247 5.01 -16.31 11.14
CA MET A 247 5.25 -14.96 10.62
C MET A 247 6.72 -14.60 10.79
N VAL A 248 7.19 -13.65 9.99
CA VAL A 248 8.55 -13.13 9.99
C VAL A 248 8.53 -11.63 10.25
N ILE A 249 9.19 -11.22 11.33
CA ILE A 249 9.38 -9.84 11.77
C ILE A 249 10.89 -9.68 11.96
N ALA A 250 11.59 -9.40 10.87
CA ALA A 250 13.04 -9.56 10.79
C ALA A 250 13.67 -8.46 9.93
N SER A 251 13.48 -7.20 10.34
CA SER A 251 13.96 -5.99 9.66
C SER A 251 13.77 -6.10 8.13
N TYR A 252 12.54 -6.42 7.71
CA TYR A 252 12.26 -6.93 6.37
C TYR A 252 11.51 -5.91 5.53
N SER A 253 12.23 -5.24 4.64
CA SER A 253 11.65 -4.20 3.79
C SER A 253 10.65 -4.74 2.77
N ILE A 254 9.57 -4.00 2.58
CA ILE A 254 8.56 -4.24 1.55
C ILE A 254 9.11 -3.68 0.23
N THR A 255 9.21 -4.52 -0.81
CA THR A 255 9.52 -4.09 -2.19
C THR A 255 8.72 -4.90 -3.19
N ASP A 256 8.51 -4.35 -4.38
CA ASP A 256 7.79 -5.01 -5.47
C ASP A 256 8.42 -6.36 -5.84
N GLU A 257 9.75 -6.46 -5.86
CA GLU A 257 10.44 -7.73 -6.15
C GLU A 257 10.16 -8.77 -5.07
N ARG A 258 10.05 -8.36 -3.81
CA ARG A 258 9.75 -9.27 -2.70
C ARG A 258 8.29 -9.67 -2.68
N GLU A 259 7.37 -8.76 -2.97
CA GLU A 259 5.95 -9.08 -3.11
C GLU A 259 5.66 -10.00 -4.30
N ALA A 260 6.50 -9.96 -5.33
CA ALA A 260 6.42 -10.89 -6.47
C ALA A 260 6.94 -12.31 -6.16
N MET A 261 7.64 -12.52 -5.03
CA MET A 261 8.13 -13.84 -4.65
C MET A 261 6.99 -14.76 -4.17
N ALA A 262 7.01 -16.01 -4.62
CA ALA A 262 6.08 -17.02 -4.14
C ALA A 262 6.24 -17.23 -2.63
N GLY A 263 5.12 -17.27 -1.91
CA GLY A 263 5.11 -17.45 -0.46
C GLY A 263 5.55 -16.22 0.34
N VAL A 264 5.62 -15.04 -0.27
CA VAL A 264 5.80 -13.77 0.46
C VAL A 264 4.50 -12.98 0.42
N THR A 265 4.04 -12.54 1.59
CA THR A 265 2.88 -11.65 1.70
C THR A 265 3.13 -10.72 2.88
N PHE A 266 3.30 -9.43 2.60
CA PHE A 266 3.59 -8.44 3.61
C PHE A 266 2.32 -7.87 4.25
N SER A 267 2.41 -7.57 5.55
CA SER A 267 1.52 -6.61 6.20
C SER A 267 1.75 -5.19 5.65
N GLN A 268 0.95 -4.25 6.14
CA GLN A 268 1.31 -2.83 6.06
C GLN A 268 2.63 -2.55 6.81
N GLY A 269 3.26 -1.41 6.51
CA GLY A 269 4.53 -1.03 7.11
C GLY A 269 4.43 -0.75 8.62
N TYR A 270 5.46 -1.12 9.37
CA TYR A 270 5.56 -0.84 10.82
C TYR A 270 6.79 0.00 11.20
N LEU A 271 7.76 0.21 10.30
CA LEU A 271 8.86 1.15 10.52
C LEU A 271 9.30 1.79 9.21
N TYR A 272 9.66 3.08 9.28
CA TYR A 272 10.44 3.76 8.25
C TYR A 272 11.88 3.93 8.72
N THR A 273 12.83 3.44 7.92
CA THR A 273 14.27 3.63 8.09
C THR A 273 14.87 4.02 6.75
N GLU A 274 16.15 4.35 6.71
CA GLU A 274 16.88 4.63 5.48
C GLU A 274 18.13 3.76 5.40
N GLN A 275 18.77 3.74 4.24
CA GLN A 275 20.06 3.09 4.09
C GLN A 275 21.19 4.01 4.60
N SER A 276 22.14 3.43 5.33
CA SER A 276 23.26 4.16 5.92
C SER A 276 24.55 3.33 5.90
N VAL A 277 25.62 3.85 6.51
CA VAL A 277 26.93 3.20 6.55
C VAL A 277 27.65 3.38 7.89
N ILE A 278 28.30 2.31 8.35
CA ILE A 278 29.22 2.31 9.49
C ILE A 278 30.65 2.08 9.00
N THR A 279 31.60 2.80 9.57
CA THR A 279 33.04 2.56 9.43
C THR A 279 33.71 2.48 10.80
N LEU A 280 34.99 2.10 10.84
CA LEU A 280 35.80 2.22 12.05
C LEU A 280 36.06 3.70 12.41
N LYS A 281 36.17 3.99 13.70
CA LYS A 281 36.54 5.31 14.20
C LYS A 281 37.87 5.77 13.62
N GLY A 282 37.93 7.02 13.17
CA GLY A 282 39.08 7.61 12.50
C GLY A 282 39.12 7.39 10.98
N HIS A 283 38.19 6.63 10.41
CA HIS A 283 37.99 6.60 8.96
C HIS A 283 37.60 8.00 8.43
N ARG A 284 37.96 8.30 7.18
CA ARG A 284 37.54 9.54 6.51
C ARG A 284 35.99 9.60 6.46
N PRO A 285 35.34 10.75 6.65
CA PRO A 285 33.90 10.84 6.52
C PRO A 285 33.40 10.27 5.18
N VAL A 286 32.33 9.49 5.24
CA VAL A 286 31.55 9.02 4.08
C VAL A 286 30.30 9.90 4.07
N SER A 287 30.15 10.78 3.08
CA SER A 287 29.04 11.75 3.06
C SER A 287 28.05 11.49 1.94
N ALA A 288 28.40 10.61 1.00
CA ALA A 288 27.55 10.22 -0.11
C ALA A 288 27.90 8.79 -0.54
N LEU A 289 26.99 8.18 -1.29
CA LEU A 289 27.17 6.84 -1.81
C LEU A 289 28.43 6.72 -2.69
N GLU A 290 28.76 7.77 -3.45
CA GLU A 290 29.95 7.82 -4.32
C GLU A 290 31.28 7.63 -3.57
N ASP A 291 31.33 7.96 -2.29
CA ASP A 291 32.53 7.76 -1.46
C ASP A 291 32.85 6.26 -1.25
N LEU A 292 31.88 5.37 -1.52
CA LEU A 292 32.04 3.92 -1.45
C LEU A 292 32.56 3.30 -2.76
N ARG A 293 32.74 4.09 -3.83
CA ARG A 293 33.21 3.58 -5.13
C ARG A 293 34.57 2.89 -5.01
N GLY A 294 34.63 1.63 -5.47
CA GLY A 294 35.83 0.80 -5.41
C GLY A 294 36.30 0.44 -3.99
N ARG A 295 35.49 0.72 -2.95
CA ARG A 295 35.76 0.37 -1.56
C ARG A 295 35.22 -1.01 -1.25
N ASN A 296 35.87 -1.70 -0.33
CA ASN A 296 35.37 -2.97 0.19
C ASN A 296 34.22 -2.69 1.17
N VAL A 297 32.99 -3.03 0.80
CA VAL A 297 31.79 -2.79 1.61
C VAL A 297 31.12 -4.12 1.94
N CYS A 298 30.87 -4.38 3.22
CA CYS A 298 30.03 -5.49 3.63
C CYS A 298 28.56 -5.09 3.69
N THR A 299 27.68 -5.94 3.19
CA THR A 299 26.22 -5.78 3.28
C THR A 299 25.54 -7.13 3.54
N LEU A 300 24.25 -7.09 3.84
CA LEU A 300 23.45 -8.29 4.05
C LEU A 300 23.05 -8.93 2.71
N SER A 301 23.26 -10.23 2.56
CA SER A 301 22.80 -11.00 1.41
C SER A 301 21.30 -10.83 1.21
N THR A 302 20.85 -10.66 -0.04
CA THR A 302 19.41 -10.53 -0.40
C THR A 302 18.68 -9.36 0.29
N ALA A 303 19.43 -8.42 0.87
CA ALA A 303 18.90 -7.19 1.41
C ALA A 303 18.76 -6.12 0.31
N THR A 304 17.79 -5.23 0.48
CA THR A 304 17.59 -4.04 -0.35
C THR A 304 18.84 -3.15 -0.32
N SER A 305 19.55 -3.17 0.81
CA SER A 305 20.81 -2.46 1.01
C SER A 305 21.95 -2.85 0.06
N GLU A 306 21.84 -3.93 -0.72
CA GLU A 306 22.83 -4.27 -1.74
C GLU A 306 22.80 -3.29 -2.93
N ALA A 307 21.62 -2.79 -3.29
CA ALA A 307 21.41 -2.06 -4.52
C ALA A 307 22.19 -0.74 -4.58
N ALA A 308 22.19 0.04 -3.50
CA ALA A 308 22.86 1.34 -3.51
C ALA A 308 24.40 1.20 -3.65
N PRO A 309 25.12 0.44 -2.82
CA PRO A 309 26.57 0.29 -2.97
C PRO A 309 26.97 -0.36 -4.31
N ALA A 310 26.15 -1.29 -4.83
CA ALA A 310 26.36 -1.88 -6.15
C ALA A 310 26.28 -0.83 -7.27
N SER A 311 25.33 0.11 -7.17
CA SER A 311 25.10 1.16 -8.18
C SER A 311 26.30 2.11 -8.38
N VAL A 312 27.14 2.26 -7.35
CA VAL A 312 28.36 3.05 -7.39
C VAL A 312 29.63 2.21 -7.60
N HIS A 313 29.49 0.93 -7.92
CA HIS A 313 30.60 -0.01 -8.11
C HIS A 313 31.51 -0.12 -6.87
N ALA A 314 30.91 -0.26 -5.68
CA ALA A 314 31.62 -0.74 -4.51
C ALA A 314 31.94 -2.25 -4.64
N GLU A 315 33.02 -2.71 -4.01
CA GLU A 315 33.39 -4.12 -3.95
C GLU A 315 32.63 -4.80 -2.80
N LEU A 316 31.60 -5.60 -3.15
CA LEU A 316 30.63 -6.08 -2.17
C LEU A 316 30.95 -7.45 -1.57
N PHE A 317 31.02 -7.47 -0.24
CA PHE A 317 31.07 -8.67 0.58
C PHE A 317 29.68 -8.92 1.17
N ARG A 318 29.08 -10.07 0.88
CA ARG A 318 27.71 -10.40 1.30
C ARG A 318 27.75 -11.39 2.45
N GLN A 319 27.01 -11.10 3.51
CA GLN A 319 26.88 -11.97 4.68
C GLN A 319 25.41 -12.16 5.05
N ASN A 320 25.07 -13.29 5.64
CA ASN A 320 23.69 -13.58 6.03
C ASN A 320 23.32 -12.93 7.38
N ARG A 321 24.34 -12.61 8.18
CA ARG A 321 24.23 -11.98 9.49
C ARG A 321 25.08 -10.71 9.54
N VAL A 322 24.53 -9.65 10.11
CA VAL A 322 25.22 -8.35 10.23
C VAL A 322 26.42 -8.46 11.16
N ARG A 323 26.36 -9.34 12.19
CA ARG A 323 27.50 -9.59 13.09
C ARG A 323 28.75 -10.05 12.32
N GLU A 324 28.59 -10.76 11.21
CA GLU A 324 29.69 -11.22 10.37
C GLU A 324 30.34 -10.05 9.63
N CYS A 325 29.54 -9.10 9.13
CA CYS A 325 30.04 -7.86 8.55
C CYS A 325 30.83 -7.03 9.56
N PHE A 326 30.33 -6.88 10.79
CA PHE A 326 31.07 -6.17 11.85
C PHE A 326 32.37 -6.88 12.21
N ALA A 327 32.38 -8.21 12.25
CA ALA A 327 33.61 -8.96 12.47
C ALA A 327 34.63 -8.79 11.33
N MET A 328 34.18 -8.68 10.07
CA MET A 328 35.05 -8.35 8.94
C MET A 328 35.60 -6.92 9.03
N LEU A 329 34.75 -5.96 9.40
CA LEU A 329 35.14 -4.56 9.59
C LEU A 329 36.21 -4.45 10.69
N ASP A 330 36.01 -5.12 11.81
CA ASP A 330 36.97 -5.16 12.93
C ASP A 330 38.33 -5.75 12.55
N ARG A 331 38.36 -6.67 11.58
CA ARG A 331 39.59 -7.27 11.04
C ARG A 331 40.16 -6.50 9.85
N HIS A 332 39.63 -5.32 9.53
CA HIS A 332 40.02 -4.51 8.37
C HIS A 332 39.91 -5.26 7.03
N GLN A 333 39.03 -6.26 6.94
CA GLN A 333 38.77 -6.99 5.69
C GLN A 333 37.84 -6.20 4.76
N VAL A 334 37.00 -5.35 5.34
CA VAL A 334 36.16 -4.36 4.65
C VAL A 334 36.41 -2.99 5.28
N GLU A 335 36.15 -1.92 4.51
CA GLU A 335 36.30 -0.53 4.96
C GLU A 335 34.99 -0.01 5.58
N ALA A 336 33.85 -0.58 5.19
CA ALA A 336 32.54 -0.14 5.62
C ALA A 336 31.52 -1.29 5.71
N VAL A 337 30.48 -1.09 6.52
CA VAL A 337 29.27 -1.92 6.56
C VAL A 337 28.09 -1.05 6.17
N SER A 338 27.32 -1.43 5.14
CA SER A 338 26.13 -0.69 4.71
C SER A 338 24.88 -1.56 4.77
N THR A 339 23.88 -1.05 5.49
CA THR A 339 22.52 -1.58 5.62
C THR A 339 21.62 -0.49 6.23
N ASP A 340 20.42 -0.84 6.66
CA ASP A 340 19.45 0.08 7.21
C ASP A 340 20.00 0.77 8.48
N ALA A 341 19.81 2.08 8.59
CA ALA A 341 20.31 2.91 9.66
C ALA A 341 19.85 2.43 11.04
N ALA A 342 18.61 1.95 11.16
CA ALA A 342 18.08 1.34 12.39
C ALA A 342 18.89 0.11 12.84
N ILE A 343 19.39 -0.71 11.91
CA ILE A 343 20.24 -1.87 12.23
C ILE A 343 21.63 -1.40 12.67
N LEU A 344 22.20 -0.43 11.96
CA LEU A 344 23.54 0.09 12.22
C LEU A 344 23.62 0.90 13.53
N ALA A 345 22.53 1.58 13.88
CA ALA A 345 22.43 2.43 15.06
C ALA A 345 22.69 1.68 16.36
N GLY A 346 22.18 0.45 16.50
CA GLY A 346 22.41 -0.37 17.68
C GLY A 346 23.85 -0.83 17.85
N TRP A 347 24.55 -1.12 16.76
CA TRP A 347 25.97 -1.43 16.81
C TRP A 347 26.81 -0.21 17.23
N LYS A 348 26.49 0.97 16.69
CA LYS A 348 27.12 2.23 17.13
C LYS A 348 26.81 2.53 18.59
N ALA A 349 25.58 2.34 19.04
CA ALA A 349 25.19 2.57 20.44
C ALA A 349 25.87 1.59 21.40
N ARG A 350 26.03 0.32 20.99
CA ARG A 350 26.72 -0.70 21.79
C ARG A 350 28.23 -0.47 21.87
N PHE A 351 28.83 0.04 20.80
CA PHE A 351 30.29 0.23 20.69
C PHE A 351 30.64 1.66 20.21
N PRO A 352 30.31 2.71 21.01
CA PRO A 352 30.37 4.10 20.56
C PRO A 352 31.78 4.59 20.24
N ASP A 353 32.81 3.99 20.83
CA ASP A 353 34.21 4.35 20.59
C ASP A 353 34.88 3.57 19.48
N ARG A 354 34.20 2.58 18.90
CA ARG A 354 34.77 1.73 17.84
C ARG A 354 34.30 2.14 16.45
N TYR A 355 33.05 2.59 16.34
CA TYR A 355 32.39 2.83 15.06
C TYR A 355 32.02 4.29 14.85
N GLU A 356 31.94 4.72 13.59
CA GLU A 356 31.34 5.99 13.15
C GLU A 356 30.18 5.69 12.21
N HIS A 357 29.04 6.34 12.43
CA HIS A 357 27.82 6.19 11.64
C HIS A 357 27.66 7.41 10.74
N TRP A 358 27.44 7.17 9.46
CA TRP A 358 27.37 8.21 8.45
C TRP A 358 26.09 8.13 7.65
N ASP A 359 25.39 9.26 7.57
CA ASP A 359 24.28 9.46 6.65
C ASP A 359 24.79 9.54 5.21
N LEU A 360 24.15 8.79 4.31
CA LEU A 360 24.45 8.79 2.88
C LEU A 360 23.61 9.83 2.11
N GLY A 361 22.66 10.50 2.77
CA GLY A 361 21.75 11.47 2.17
C GLY A 361 20.83 10.84 1.12
N LEU A 362 20.47 9.57 1.29
CA LEU A 362 19.66 8.83 0.35
C LEU A 362 18.17 9.12 0.59
N ASP A 363 17.48 9.55 -0.47
CA ASP A 363 16.02 9.80 -0.43
C ASP A 363 15.17 8.53 -0.21
N PRO A 364 15.55 7.33 -0.70
CA PRO A 364 14.74 6.13 -0.51
C PRO A 364 14.59 5.74 0.96
N THR A 365 13.35 5.78 1.45
CA THR A 365 12.98 5.23 2.76
C THR A 365 12.65 3.75 2.62
N GLU A 366 13.33 2.92 3.41
CA GLU A 366 13.00 1.51 3.60
C GLU A 366 11.77 1.40 4.52
N VAL A 367 10.79 0.61 4.09
CA VAL A 367 9.56 0.36 4.87
C VAL A 367 9.55 -1.09 5.33
N TRP A 368 9.64 -1.35 6.64
CA TRP A 368 9.61 -2.72 7.15
C TRP A 368 8.18 -3.25 7.30
N GLY A 369 7.96 -4.49 6.91
CA GLY A 369 6.68 -5.20 7.00
C GLY A 369 6.81 -6.60 7.60
N VAL A 370 5.69 -7.18 8.01
CA VAL A 370 5.61 -8.55 8.52
C VAL A 370 5.29 -9.49 7.37
N ASN A 371 6.16 -10.46 7.08
CA ASN A 371 5.83 -11.51 6.12
C ASN A 371 5.04 -12.63 6.81
N VAL A 372 3.84 -12.92 6.32
CA VAL A 372 2.95 -13.97 6.86
C VAL A 372 2.82 -15.20 5.97
N GLY A 373 3.57 -15.25 4.87
CA GLY A 373 3.55 -16.36 3.94
C GLY A 373 2.25 -16.48 3.16
N GLU A 374 1.88 -17.70 2.81
CA GLU A 374 0.63 -18.03 2.11
C GLU A 374 -0.60 -17.99 3.06
N ASN A 375 -0.69 -16.94 3.91
CA ASN A 375 -1.77 -16.76 4.88
C ASN A 375 -2.36 -15.32 4.80
N PRO A 376 -3.16 -15.01 3.77
CA PRO A 376 -3.76 -13.68 3.61
C PRO A 376 -4.77 -13.33 4.71
N ALA A 377 -5.36 -14.32 5.39
CA ALA A 377 -6.22 -14.08 6.55
C ALA A 377 -5.40 -13.59 7.76
N LEU A 378 -4.23 -14.19 8.03
CA LEU A 378 -3.30 -13.71 9.04
C LEU A 378 -2.77 -12.32 8.69
N LYS A 379 -2.45 -12.06 7.42
CA LYS A 379 -2.06 -10.71 6.95
C LYS A 379 -3.07 -9.66 7.41
N LYS A 380 -4.37 -9.90 7.15
CA LYS A 380 -5.44 -8.96 7.56
C LYS A 380 -5.51 -8.78 9.08
N LEU A 381 -5.32 -9.85 9.86
CA LEU A 381 -5.29 -9.74 11.33
C LEU A 381 -4.10 -8.91 11.83
N VAL A 382 -2.93 -9.08 11.22
CA VAL A 382 -1.75 -8.24 11.50
C VAL A 382 -2.02 -6.79 11.10
N ASP A 383 -2.60 -6.56 9.92
CA ASP A 383 -2.96 -5.21 9.46
C ASP A 383 -3.97 -4.52 10.38
N ILE A 384 -4.91 -5.27 10.98
CA ILE A 384 -5.85 -4.74 11.99
C ILE A 384 -5.08 -4.28 13.23
N THR A 385 -4.11 -5.07 13.70
CA THR A 385 -3.28 -4.72 14.86
C THR A 385 -2.49 -3.44 14.59
N LEU A 386 -1.84 -3.35 13.42
CA LEU A 386 -1.12 -2.14 13.02
C LEU A 386 -2.05 -0.93 12.88
N TYR A 387 -3.26 -1.13 12.36
CA TYR A 387 -4.28 -0.08 12.26
C TYR A 387 -4.73 0.43 13.61
N ARG A 388 -4.98 -0.47 14.58
CA ARG A 388 -5.33 -0.13 15.96
C ARG A 388 -4.24 0.71 16.61
N SER A 389 -3.00 0.21 16.58
CA SER A 389 -1.82 0.90 17.09
C SER A 389 -1.66 2.31 16.50
N TYR A 390 -1.94 2.48 15.21
CA TYR A 390 -1.82 3.79 14.55
C TYR A 390 -3.01 4.73 14.81
N LYS A 391 -4.22 4.21 15.07
CA LYS A 391 -5.46 5.00 15.11
C LYS A 391 -6.03 5.23 16.50
N ASP A 392 -5.86 4.30 17.42
CA ASP A 392 -6.33 4.48 18.80
C ASP A 392 -5.31 5.31 19.57
N PRO A 393 -5.62 6.57 19.97
CA PRO A 393 -4.68 7.40 20.74
C PRO A 393 -4.37 6.85 22.14
N ARG A 394 -5.05 5.79 22.58
CA ARG A 394 -4.80 5.09 23.84
C ARG A 394 -3.81 3.91 23.66
N ASP A 395 -3.58 3.46 22.43
CA ASP A 395 -2.62 2.40 22.14
C ASP A 395 -1.26 3.03 21.84
N ASP A 396 -0.38 3.03 22.85
CA ASP A 396 1.00 3.53 22.75
C ASP A 396 2.02 2.38 22.65
N ARG A 397 1.60 1.16 22.28
CA ARG A 397 2.49 -0.02 22.21
C ARG A 397 3.64 0.20 21.23
N TRP A 398 3.37 0.75 20.05
CA TRP A 398 4.39 1.07 19.06
C TRP A 398 5.35 2.17 19.54
N GLU A 399 4.83 3.26 20.12
CA GLU A 399 5.64 4.38 20.63
C GLU A 399 6.53 3.92 21.78
N ARG A 400 6.04 3.02 22.64
CA ARG A 400 6.86 2.38 23.67
C ARG A 400 7.95 1.52 23.07
N ALA A 401 7.62 0.68 22.08
CA ALA A 401 8.60 -0.15 21.39
C ALA A 401 9.70 0.73 20.77
N TYR A 402 9.32 1.79 20.05
CA TYR A 402 10.27 2.72 19.44
C TYR A 402 11.13 3.42 20.51
N ARG A 403 10.50 3.94 21.57
CA ARG A 403 11.19 4.67 22.63
C ARG A 403 12.20 3.80 23.40
N ASN A 404 11.84 2.55 23.68
CA ASN A 404 12.66 1.65 24.48
C ASN A 404 13.86 1.10 23.70
N ASN A 405 13.73 0.99 22.37
CA ASN A 405 14.69 0.26 21.57
C ASN A 405 15.47 1.13 20.59
N LEU A 406 14.83 2.03 19.84
CA LEU A 406 15.48 2.83 18.79
C LEU A 406 15.82 4.25 19.28
N GLN A 407 14.90 4.89 20.01
CA GLN A 407 15.10 6.27 20.49
C GLN A 407 16.32 6.41 21.40
N VAL A 408 16.66 5.37 22.17
CA VAL A 408 17.83 5.33 23.05
C VAL A 408 19.15 5.38 22.29
N GLU A 409 19.16 5.02 21.01
CA GLU A 409 20.35 4.95 20.17
C GLU A 409 20.68 6.30 19.52
N VAL A 410 19.71 7.21 19.41
CA VAL A 410 19.88 8.53 18.78
C VAL A 410 21.04 9.31 19.41
N ALA A 411 21.21 9.23 20.74
CA ALA A 411 22.28 9.95 21.43
C ALA A 411 23.69 9.54 20.97
N ALA A 412 23.89 8.28 20.59
CA ALA A 412 25.14 7.75 20.07
C ALA A 412 25.32 8.00 18.56
N ASN A 413 24.22 8.26 17.85
CA ASN A 413 24.13 8.32 16.40
C ASN A 413 23.90 9.73 15.84
N ARG A 414 24.16 10.80 16.60
CA ARG A 414 23.78 12.21 16.28
C ARG A 414 24.04 12.74 14.87
N LYS A 415 24.92 12.08 14.09
CA LYS A 415 25.29 12.46 12.73
C LYS A 415 24.41 11.82 11.65
N ALA A 416 23.63 10.78 12.00
CA ALA A 416 22.82 10.02 11.05
C ALA A 416 21.39 9.87 11.59
N PRO A 417 20.37 10.08 10.76
CA PRO A 417 19.03 9.60 11.06
C PRO A 417 19.08 8.06 11.23
N ILE A 418 18.20 7.51 12.07
CA ILE A 418 18.16 6.06 12.33
C ILE A 418 16.84 5.45 11.84
N ALA A 419 15.73 6.12 12.14
CA ALA A 419 14.37 5.71 11.78
C ALA A 419 13.43 6.87 12.08
N VAL A 420 12.30 6.94 11.38
CA VAL A 420 11.25 7.93 11.67
C VAL A 420 10.59 7.59 13.00
N ALA A 421 10.50 8.57 13.90
CA ALA A 421 9.89 8.43 15.23
C ALA A 421 8.34 8.48 15.20
N GLU A 422 7.74 7.92 14.16
CA GLU A 422 6.30 7.83 13.94
C GLU A 422 5.99 6.51 13.23
N GLN A 423 4.92 5.83 13.66
CA GLN A 423 4.47 4.62 13.00
C GLN A 423 4.09 4.94 11.54
N PRO A 424 4.47 4.10 10.57
CA PRO A 424 4.03 4.28 9.20
C PRO A 424 2.51 4.40 9.08
N ARG A 425 2.07 5.23 8.13
CA ARG A 425 0.64 5.41 7.88
C ARG A 425 0.03 4.11 7.38
N VAL A 426 -1.03 3.69 8.04
CA VAL A 426 -1.79 2.49 7.67
C VAL A 426 -3.24 2.82 7.32
N VAL A 427 -3.78 2.04 6.39
CA VAL A 427 -5.16 2.07 5.91
C VAL A 427 -5.99 1.08 6.72
N ARG A 428 -7.27 1.42 6.94
CA ARG A 428 -8.22 0.54 7.60
C ARG A 428 -8.41 -0.75 6.78
N PRO A 429 -8.17 -1.94 7.37
CA PRO A 429 -8.43 -3.19 6.68
C PRO A 429 -9.92 -3.38 6.40
N ASP A 430 -10.24 -3.97 5.25
CA ASP A 430 -11.63 -4.28 4.87
C ASP A 430 -12.10 -5.55 5.61
N VAL A 431 -12.85 -5.32 6.69
CA VAL A 431 -13.38 -6.30 7.64
C VAL A 431 -14.83 -5.94 7.94
N ARG A 432 -15.71 -6.94 8.00
CA ARG A 432 -17.11 -6.73 8.36
C ARG A 432 -17.22 -6.53 9.86
N GLU A 433 -17.83 -5.41 10.23
CA GLU A 433 -18.19 -5.04 11.59
C GLU A 433 -19.70 -4.85 11.69
N LEU A 434 -20.27 -5.30 12.79
CA LEU A 434 -21.65 -4.96 13.16
C LEU A 434 -21.70 -3.53 13.72
N PRO A 435 -22.86 -2.85 13.73
CA PRO A 435 -22.97 -1.45 14.18
C PRO A 435 -22.53 -1.17 15.63
N TRP A 436 -22.26 -2.20 16.41
CA TRP A 436 -21.81 -2.16 17.80
C TRP A 436 -20.41 -2.78 17.98
N GLU A 437 -19.74 -3.13 16.89
CA GLU A 437 -18.34 -3.53 16.86
C GLU A 437 -17.53 -2.35 16.30
N ASP A 438 -16.46 -1.96 17.00
CA ASP A 438 -15.46 -1.02 16.47
C ASP A 438 -14.11 -1.72 16.53
N LEU A 439 -13.32 -1.61 15.45
CA LEU A 439 -11.94 -2.06 15.49
C LEU A 439 -11.11 -1.32 16.53
N LEU A 440 -11.50 -0.14 17.00
CA LEU A 440 -10.76 0.61 18.02
C LEU A 440 -11.20 0.30 19.47
N GLU A 441 -12.21 -0.55 19.67
CA GLU A 441 -12.72 -0.93 21.00
C GLU A 441 -12.15 -2.25 21.54
#